data_AF-Q9PQZ0-F1
#
_entry.id   AF-Q9PQZ0-F1
#
_cell.length_a   1.000
_cell.length_b   1.000
_cell.length_c   1.000
_cell.angle_alpha   90.00
_cell.angle_beta   90.00
_cell.angle_gamma   90.00
#
_symmetry.space_group_name_H-M   'P 1'
#
loop_
_entity.id
_entity.type
_entity.pdbx_description
1 polymer ?
#
loop_
_entity_poly.entity_id
_entity_poly.type
_entity_poly.pdbx_seq_one_letter_code
_entity_poly.pdbx_strand_id
1 'polypeptide(L)'
;MVKDDKLVPSIRLLTPNELSEQWANPNSEINQITRAVLTIQGIDLKAIDLNQAAQIIYFCQANNLNPLNKEVYLIQMGNRLAPIVGIHTMTERAYRTERLVGIVQSYNDVNKSAKTILTIRSPGLKGLGTVEAEVFLSEYSTNKNLWLTKPITMLKKVSLAHALRLSGLLAFKGDTPYIYEEMQQGEAVPNKKMFTPPVAEVIEPAVENIKKVDFNEF
;
A
#
# COMPACT_ATOMS: atom_id res chain seq x y z
N MET A 1 -2.82 -22.27 26.10
CA MET A 1 -4.15 -22.27 25.47
C MET A 1 -4.36 -20.92 24.79
N VAL A 2 -3.96 -20.81 23.52
CA VAL A 2 -4.40 -19.74 22.62
C VAL A 2 -5.24 -20.45 21.58
N LYS A 3 -6.56 -20.25 21.65
CA LYS A 3 -7.51 -20.70 20.64
C LYS A 3 -7.46 -19.71 19.47
N ASP A 4 -7.60 -20.26 18.27
CA ASP A 4 -8.01 -19.59 17.04
C ASP A 4 -7.08 -18.54 16.41
N ASP A 5 -6.42 -18.93 15.32
CA ASP A 5 -6.62 -18.27 14.03
C ASP A 5 -6.16 -19.18 12.87
N LYS A 6 -6.95 -20.21 12.58
CA LYS A 6 -6.85 -20.98 11.32
C LYS A 6 -7.52 -20.18 10.20
N LEU A 7 -6.97 -19.02 9.82
CA LEU A 7 -7.46 -18.22 8.69
C LEU A 7 -6.31 -17.50 7.96
N VAL A 8 -5.24 -18.22 7.62
CA VAL A 8 -4.39 -17.78 6.50
C VAL A 8 -4.04 -19.01 5.67
N PRO A 9 -4.84 -19.38 4.65
CA PRO A 9 -4.34 -20.28 3.62
C PRO A 9 -3.10 -19.61 3.03
N SER A 10 -2.03 -20.36 2.78
CA SER A 10 -0.81 -19.85 2.14
C SER A 10 -1.17 -18.98 0.94
N ILE A 11 -1.13 -17.64 1.13
CA ILE A 11 -1.62 -16.70 0.13
C ILE A 11 -0.59 -16.71 -1.00
N ARG A 12 -0.93 -17.40 -2.09
CA ARG A 12 -0.20 -17.34 -3.35
C ARG A 12 -0.40 -15.95 -3.93
N LEU A 13 0.71 -15.28 -4.26
CA LEU A 13 0.69 -14.06 -5.07
C LEU A 13 -0.02 -14.36 -6.39
N LEU A 14 -1.20 -13.78 -6.56
CA LEU A 14 -1.90 -13.82 -7.83
C LEU A 14 -1.03 -13.11 -8.86
N THR A 15 -0.85 -13.74 -10.02
CA THR A 15 -0.24 -13.09 -11.17
C THR A 15 -1.08 -11.89 -11.59
N PRO A 16 -0.50 -10.88 -12.27
CA PRO A 16 -1.26 -9.75 -12.81
C PRO A 16 -2.48 -10.17 -13.64
N ASN A 17 -2.40 -11.30 -14.36
CA ASN A 17 -3.52 -11.86 -15.12
C ASN A 17 -4.63 -12.40 -14.21
N GLU A 18 -4.29 -13.18 -13.18
CA GLU A 18 -5.26 -13.67 -12.19
C GLU A 18 -5.95 -12.52 -11.45
N LEU A 19 -5.21 -11.45 -11.14
CA LEU A 19 -5.76 -10.21 -10.57
C LEU A 19 -6.74 -9.53 -11.53
N SER A 20 -6.38 -9.44 -12.82
CA SER A 20 -7.25 -8.89 -13.85
C SER A 20 -8.54 -9.70 -14.00
N GLU A 21 -8.48 -11.03 -13.92
CA GLU A 21 -9.65 -11.91 -13.98
C GLU A 21 -10.57 -11.74 -12.77
N GLN A 22 -10.00 -11.72 -11.55
CA GLN A 22 -10.78 -11.45 -10.35
C GLN A 22 -11.41 -10.06 -10.41
N TRP A 23 -10.69 -9.07 -10.93
CA TRP A 23 -11.23 -7.74 -11.11
C TRP A 23 -12.35 -7.69 -12.15
N ALA A 24 -12.23 -8.40 -13.27
CA ALA A 24 -13.26 -8.45 -14.31
C ALA A 24 -14.59 -9.05 -13.80
N ASN A 25 -14.54 -9.87 -12.75
CA ASN A 25 -15.72 -10.41 -12.09
C ASN A 25 -16.22 -9.46 -10.96
N PRO A 26 -17.35 -8.75 -11.12
CA PRO A 26 -17.90 -7.88 -10.07
C PRO A 26 -18.30 -8.62 -8.80
N ASN A 27 -18.50 -9.94 -8.90
CA ASN A 27 -18.84 -10.81 -7.78
C ASN A 27 -17.61 -11.37 -7.05
N SER A 28 -16.39 -11.07 -7.51
CA SER A 28 -15.21 -11.48 -6.75
C SER A 28 -15.12 -10.68 -5.45
N GLU A 29 -14.69 -11.38 -4.40
CA GLU A 29 -14.47 -10.78 -3.09
C GLU A 29 -13.44 -9.63 -3.16
N ILE A 30 -12.38 -9.80 -3.95
CA ILE A 30 -11.36 -8.75 -4.16
C ILE A 30 -11.98 -7.49 -4.78
N ASN A 31 -12.85 -7.62 -5.79
CA ASN A 31 -13.49 -6.46 -6.41
C ASN A 31 -14.38 -5.72 -5.40
N GLN A 32 -15.23 -6.45 -4.66
CA GLN A 32 -16.13 -5.88 -3.67
C GLN A 32 -15.38 -5.18 -2.53
N ILE A 33 -14.34 -5.82 -1.98
CA ILE A 33 -13.50 -5.23 -0.94
C ILE A 33 -12.77 -3.99 -1.46
N THR A 34 -12.18 -4.06 -2.65
CA THR A 34 -11.47 -2.93 -3.26
C THR A 34 -12.41 -1.72 -3.40
N ARG A 35 -13.62 -1.93 -3.95
CA ARG A 35 -14.62 -0.86 -4.08
C ARG A 35 -15.05 -0.29 -2.73
N ALA A 36 -15.27 -1.14 -1.73
CA ALA A 36 -15.66 -0.72 -0.39
C ALA A 36 -14.57 0.14 0.26
N VAL A 37 -13.30 -0.30 0.19
CA VAL A 37 -12.15 0.44 0.72
C VAL A 37 -12.02 1.80 0.06
N LEU A 38 -12.06 1.85 -1.27
CA LEU A 38 -11.94 3.11 -2.00
C LEU A 38 -13.09 4.07 -1.68
N THR A 39 -14.31 3.56 -1.55
CA THR A 39 -15.49 4.36 -1.17
C THR A 39 -15.35 4.92 0.24
N ILE A 40 -14.96 4.10 1.22
CA ILE A 40 -14.78 4.51 2.62
C ILE A 40 -13.67 5.56 2.76
N GLN A 41 -12.62 5.44 1.95
CA GLN A 41 -11.50 6.38 1.97
C GLN A 41 -11.70 7.58 1.03
N GLY A 42 -12.86 7.68 0.36
CA GLY A 42 -13.24 8.83 -0.46
C GLY A 42 -12.46 8.95 -1.78
N ILE A 43 -11.97 7.84 -2.32
CA ILE A 43 -11.21 7.79 -3.59
C ILE A 43 -12.16 7.52 -4.75
N ASP A 44 -12.06 8.35 -5.80
CA ASP A 44 -12.83 8.15 -7.01
C ASP A 44 -12.28 6.96 -7.82
N LEU A 45 -13.11 5.91 -7.94
CA LEU A 45 -12.85 4.70 -8.73
C LEU A 45 -12.50 5.01 -10.19
N LYS A 46 -13.01 6.11 -10.75
CA LYS A 46 -12.74 6.50 -12.15
C LYS A 46 -11.37 7.15 -12.34
N ALA A 47 -10.75 7.59 -11.25
CA ALA A 47 -9.52 8.37 -11.29
C ALA A 47 -8.25 7.54 -11.03
N ILE A 48 -8.36 6.23 -10.83
CA ILE A 48 -7.25 5.37 -10.40
C ILE A 48 -7.03 4.18 -11.33
N ASP A 49 -5.82 3.64 -11.32
CA ASP A 49 -5.54 2.33 -11.88
C ASP A 49 -6.08 1.21 -10.96
N LEU A 50 -7.07 0.48 -11.46
CA LEU A 50 -7.74 -0.58 -10.72
C LEU A 50 -6.83 -1.79 -10.46
N ASN A 51 -5.85 -2.04 -11.32
CA ASN A 51 -4.85 -3.09 -11.07
C ASN A 51 -3.99 -2.74 -9.84
N GLN A 52 -3.68 -1.46 -9.66
CA GLN A 52 -2.93 -1.00 -8.51
C GLN A 52 -3.78 -1.13 -7.23
N ALA A 53 -5.07 -0.80 -7.28
CA ALA A 53 -5.96 -0.98 -6.14
C ALA A 53 -6.04 -2.46 -5.70
N ALA A 54 -6.13 -3.39 -6.66
CA ALA A 54 -6.13 -4.82 -6.37
C ALA A 54 -4.79 -5.29 -5.76
N GLN A 55 -3.65 -4.81 -6.27
CA GLN A 55 -2.33 -5.09 -5.68
C GLN A 55 -2.23 -4.61 -4.23
N ILE A 56 -2.84 -3.47 -3.91
CA ILE A 56 -2.86 -2.93 -2.54
C ILE A 56 -3.70 -3.83 -1.61
N ILE A 57 -4.87 -4.30 -2.06
CA ILE A 57 -5.67 -5.25 -1.28
C ILE A 57 -4.89 -6.54 -1.05
N TYR A 58 -4.18 -7.02 -2.07
CA TYR A 58 -3.30 -8.18 -1.91
C TYR A 58 -2.18 -7.92 -0.88
N PHE A 59 -1.51 -6.77 -0.95
CA PHE A 59 -0.52 -6.35 0.05
C PHE A 59 -1.13 -6.37 1.46
N CYS A 60 -2.36 -5.88 1.61
CA CYS A 60 -3.05 -5.91 2.89
C CYS A 60 -3.29 -7.35 3.37
N GLN A 61 -3.81 -8.23 2.52
CA GLN A 61 -4.04 -9.64 2.84
C GLN A 61 -2.73 -10.37 3.21
N ALA A 62 -1.68 -10.20 2.41
CA ALA A 62 -0.37 -10.83 2.65
C ALA A 62 0.23 -10.42 4.00
N ASN A 63 -0.11 -9.23 4.47
CA ASN A 63 0.39 -8.66 5.72
C ASN A 63 -0.60 -8.77 6.88
N ASN A 64 -1.75 -9.44 6.76
CA ASN A 64 -2.83 -9.42 7.75
C ASN A 64 -3.22 -7.99 8.17
N LEU A 65 -3.36 -7.09 7.20
CA LEU A 65 -3.82 -5.72 7.40
C LEU A 65 -5.29 -5.60 6.97
N ASN A 66 -6.06 -4.82 7.72
CA ASN A 66 -7.45 -4.51 7.39
C ASN A 66 -7.60 -3.05 6.89
N PRO A 67 -7.74 -2.82 5.57
CA PRO A 67 -7.89 -1.48 5.01
C PRO A 67 -9.24 -0.81 5.37
N LEU A 68 -10.25 -1.56 5.79
CA LEU A 68 -11.55 -1.03 6.26
C LEU A 68 -11.44 -0.45 7.69
N ASN A 69 -10.56 -1.01 8.53
CA ASN A 69 -10.30 -0.54 9.89
C ASN A 69 -9.31 0.64 9.95
N LYS A 70 -8.94 1.22 8.81
CA LYS A 70 -7.93 2.28 8.69
C LYS A 70 -6.56 1.87 9.24
N GLU A 71 -6.22 0.58 9.15
CA GLU A 71 -4.85 0.10 9.37
C GLU A 71 -3.94 0.50 8.21
N VAL A 72 -4.52 0.70 7.03
CA VAL A 72 -3.84 1.18 5.83
C VAL A 72 -4.64 2.35 5.26
N TYR A 73 -3.97 3.48 5.07
CA TYR A 73 -4.48 4.68 4.43
C TYR A 73 -4.01 4.73 2.99
N LEU A 74 -4.91 4.98 2.05
CA LEU A 74 -4.57 5.13 0.65
C LEU A 74 -4.46 6.61 0.34
N ILE A 75 -3.29 7.04 -0.11
CA ILE A 75 -3.08 8.39 -0.63
C ILE A 75 -3.11 8.33 -2.15
N GLN A 76 -4.03 9.08 -2.74
CA GLN A 76 -4.09 9.26 -4.18
C GLN A 76 -3.08 10.32 -4.63
N MET A 77 -2.24 9.95 -5.60
CA MET A 77 -1.26 10.81 -6.28
C MET A 77 -1.49 10.70 -7.78
N GLY A 78 -2.26 11.62 -8.34
CA GLY A 78 -2.70 11.54 -9.73
C GLY A 78 -3.58 10.30 -9.96
N ASN A 79 -3.16 9.43 -10.88
CA ASN A 79 -3.83 8.15 -11.14
C ASN A 79 -3.31 6.98 -10.30
N ARG A 80 -2.37 7.25 -9.38
CA ARG A 80 -1.74 6.25 -8.53
C ARG A 80 -2.24 6.29 -7.10
N LEU A 81 -2.20 5.15 -6.44
CA LEU A 81 -2.49 4.94 -5.02
C LEU A 81 -1.25 4.47 -4.27
N ALA A 82 -0.95 5.14 -3.16
CA ALA A 82 0.09 4.75 -2.23
C ALA A 82 -0.54 4.30 -0.90
N PRO A 83 -0.43 3.03 -0.52
CA PRO A 83 -0.87 2.55 0.78
C PRO A 83 0.15 2.89 1.89
N ILE A 84 -0.33 3.51 2.96
CA ILE A 84 0.45 3.89 4.14
C ILE A 84 -0.11 3.14 5.34
N VAL A 85 0.69 2.28 5.94
CA VAL A 85 0.31 1.62 7.20
C VAL A 85 0.23 2.65 8.32
N GLY A 86 -0.87 2.62 9.07
CA GLY A 86 -1.11 3.53 10.18
C GLY A 86 -0.10 3.35 11.31
N ILE A 87 0.28 4.47 11.94
CA ILE A 87 1.24 4.45 13.05
C ILE A 87 0.77 3.59 14.23
N HIS A 88 -0.53 3.57 14.49
CA HIS A 88 -1.13 2.73 15.53
C HIS A 88 -0.91 1.25 15.22
N THR A 89 -1.18 0.82 13.99
CA THR A 89 -0.96 -0.56 13.52
C THR A 89 0.52 -0.95 13.60
N MET A 90 1.44 -0.06 13.22
CA MET A 90 2.88 -0.31 13.37
C MET A 90 3.27 -0.50 14.83
N THR A 91 2.78 0.39 15.70
CA THR A 91 3.09 0.36 17.13
C THR A 91 2.54 -0.90 17.79
N GLU A 92 1.30 -1.27 17.50
CA GLU A 92 0.69 -2.49 18.01
C GLU A 92 1.44 -3.75 17.55
N ARG A 93 1.79 -3.84 16.26
CA ARG A 93 2.62 -4.94 15.74
C ARG A 93 3.96 -5.02 16.45
N ALA A 94 4.60 -3.89 16.69
CA ALA A 94 5.88 -3.85 17.38
C ALA A 94 5.76 -4.35 18.83
N TYR A 95 4.71 -3.98 19.57
CA TYR A 95 4.44 -4.52 20.90
C TYR A 95 4.15 -6.03 20.89
N ARG A 96 3.40 -6.52 19.90
CA ARG A 96 3.09 -7.95 19.74
C ARG A 96 4.33 -8.82 19.52
N THR A 97 5.45 -8.25 19.08
CA THR A 97 6.72 -9.00 18.97
C THR A 97 7.36 -9.35 20.31
N GLU A 98 6.93 -8.72 21.42
CA GLU A 98 7.55 -8.79 22.75
C GLU A 98 9.04 -8.33 22.79
N ARG A 99 9.54 -7.82 21.65
CA ARG A 99 10.90 -7.28 21.53
C ARG A 99 10.94 -5.79 21.82
N LEU A 100 9.84 -5.06 21.61
CA LEU A 100 9.78 -3.65 21.96
C LEU A 100 9.64 -3.50 23.48
N VAL A 101 10.65 -2.89 24.11
CA VAL A 101 10.68 -2.66 25.57
C VAL A 101 10.16 -1.27 25.93
N GLY A 102 10.50 -0.25 25.13
CA GLY A 102 10.13 1.12 25.43
C GLY A 102 10.25 2.04 24.23
N ILE A 103 9.49 3.14 24.30
CA ILE A 103 9.48 4.22 23.32
C ILE A 103 9.72 5.52 24.08
N VAL A 104 10.77 6.25 23.73
CA VAL A 104 11.05 7.59 24.26
C VAL A 104 10.98 8.58 23.11
N GLN A 105 10.19 9.64 23.27
CA GLN A 105 10.05 10.69 22.26
C GLN A 105 10.41 12.05 22.84
N SER A 106 11.29 12.78 22.17
CA SER A 106 11.67 14.14 22.51
C SER A 106 11.42 15.10 21.35
N TYR A 107 11.32 16.39 21.66
CA TYR A 107 11.20 17.46 20.69
C TYR A 107 12.24 18.52 21.00
N ASN A 108 12.99 18.95 20.00
CA ASN A 108 13.97 20.01 20.10
C ASN A 108 13.39 21.28 19.46
N ASP A 109 13.11 22.29 20.29
CA ASP A 109 12.48 23.53 19.83
C ASP A 109 13.45 24.44 19.04
N VAL A 110 14.77 24.30 19.26
CA VAL A 110 15.80 25.08 18.56
C VAL A 110 15.90 24.64 17.10
N ASN A 111 16.06 23.33 16.88
CA ASN A 111 16.20 22.75 15.53
C ASN A 111 14.84 22.43 14.88
N LYS A 112 13.73 22.60 15.62
CA LYS A 112 12.39 22.15 15.24
C LYS A 112 12.39 20.68 14.79
N SER A 113 13.07 19.82 15.55
CA SER A 113 13.18 18.37 15.26
C SER A 113 12.45 17.52 16.31
N ALA A 114 12.00 16.33 15.91
CA ALA A 114 11.52 15.31 16.83
C ALA A 114 12.39 14.07 16.73
N LYS A 115 12.78 13.53 17.88
CA LYS A 115 13.57 12.31 17.98
C LYS A 115 12.78 11.22 18.69
N THR A 116 12.79 10.01 18.16
CA THR A 116 12.24 8.82 18.80
C THR A 116 13.33 7.79 18.99
N ILE A 117 13.43 7.28 20.22
CA ILE A 117 14.35 6.22 20.61
C ILE A 117 13.48 5.01 21.00
N LEU A 118 13.68 3.90 20.30
CA LEU A 118 13.08 2.62 20.63
C LEU A 118 14.11 1.79 21.37
N THR A 119 13.72 1.22 22.50
CA THR A 119 14.51 0.21 23.20
C THR A 119 14.00 -1.16 22.79
N ILE A 120 14.85 -1.97 22.17
CA ILE A 120 14.50 -3.27 21.62
C ILE A 120 15.32 -4.40 22.24
N ARG A 121 14.70 -5.55 22.43
CA ARG A 121 15.37 -6.82 22.74
C ARG A 121 15.71 -7.50 21.43
N SER A 122 16.99 -7.72 21.17
CA SER A 122 17.45 -8.43 19.97
C SER A 122 17.74 -9.89 20.31
N PRO A 123 17.30 -10.87 19.50
CA PRO A 123 17.51 -12.30 19.76
C PRO A 123 18.98 -12.78 19.65
N GLY A 124 19.95 -11.87 19.55
CA GLY A 124 21.40 -12.19 19.57
C GLY A 124 22.25 -11.31 20.48
N LEU A 125 21.67 -10.34 21.18
CA LEU A 125 22.40 -9.46 22.10
C LEU A 125 22.07 -9.85 23.53
N LYS A 126 23.10 -9.95 24.39
CA LYS A 126 22.91 -10.18 25.84
C LYS A 126 22.15 -9.03 26.53
N GLY A 127 21.97 -7.90 25.85
CA GLY A 127 21.35 -6.69 26.37
C GLY A 127 20.34 -6.06 25.42
N LEU A 128 19.85 -4.90 25.83
CA LEU A 128 18.92 -4.09 25.05
C LEU A 128 19.68 -3.31 23.97
N GLY A 129 19.14 -3.31 22.75
CA GLY A 129 19.56 -2.41 21.68
C GLY A 129 18.70 -1.16 21.64
N THR A 130 19.22 -0.10 21.05
CA THR A 130 18.47 1.15 20.82
C THR A 130 18.42 1.47 19.33
N VAL A 131 17.25 1.87 18.85
CA VAL A 131 17.03 2.35 17.48
C VAL A 131 16.55 3.78 17.57
N GLU A 132 17.22 4.68 16.87
CA GLU A 132 16.94 6.12 16.94
C GLU A 132 16.51 6.62 15.57
N ALA A 133 15.50 7.48 15.54
CA ALA A 133 15.12 8.23 14.35
C ALA A 133 14.85 9.69 14.73
N GLU A 134 15.52 10.61 14.05
CA GLU A 134 15.32 12.05 14.16
C GLU A 134 14.82 12.60 12.83
N VAL A 135 13.84 13.50 12.90
CA VAL A 135 13.20 14.12 11.73
C VAL A 135 13.02 15.62 11.98
N PHE A 136 13.14 16.42 10.91
CA PHE A 136 13.07 17.87 10.99
C PHE A 136 11.73 18.39 10.45
N LEU A 137 11.17 19.41 11.10
CA LEU A 137 9.89 20.00 10.67
C LEU A 137 9.97 20.59 9.26
N SER A 138 11.14 21.10 8.85
CA SER A 138 11.38 21.66 7.52
C SER A 138 11.21 20.65 6.38
N GLU A 139 11.37 19.35 6.66
CA GLU A 139 11.27 18.29 5.65
C GLU A 139 9.83 17.80 5.46
N TYR A 140 9.03 17.79 6.55
CA TYR A 140 7.71 17.16 6.55
C TYR A 140 6.55 18.15 6.58
N SER A 141 6.78 19.42 6.90
CA SER A 141 5.70 20.40 6.99
C SER A 141 5.06 20.63 5.62
N THR A 142 3.83 20.15 5.46
CA THR A 142 3.02 20.44 4.27
C THR A 142 2.32 21.80 4.35
N ASN A 143 2.44 22.51 5.48
CA ASN A 143 1.70 23.73 5.82
C ASN A 143 0.18 23.60 5.60
N LYS A 144 -0.36 22.37 5.65
CA LYS A 144 -1.78 22.05 5.44
C LYS A 144 -2.35 21.34 6.67
N ASN A 145 -3.64 21.59 6.93
CA ASN A 145 -4.46 20.81 7.86
C ASN A 145 -3.89 20.77 9.29
N LEU A 146 -3.82 19.56 9.87
CA LEU A 146 -3.32 19.30 11.22
C LEU A 146 -1.87 19.74 11.46
N TRP A 147 -1.05 19.94 10.42
CA TRP A 147 0.32 20.43 10.59
C TRP A 147 0.36 21.89 11.07
N LEU A 148 -0.65 22.70 10.75
CA LEU A 148 -0.75 24.08 11.24
C LEU A 148 -1.17 24.14 12.72
N THR A 149 -2.11 23.28 13.12
CA THR A 149 -2.68 23.32 14.47
C THR A 149 -1.90 22.48 15.48
N LYS A 150 -1.24 21.39 15.04
CA LYS A 150 -0.52 20.44 15.91
C LYS A 150 0.81 19.94 15.28
N PRO A 151 1.75 20.84 14.92
CA PRO A 151 2.99 20.46 14.25
C PRO A 151 3.85 19.48 15.05
N ILE A 152 3.99 19.70 16.36
CA ILE A 152 4.80 18.84 17.23
C ILE A 152 4.23 17.42 17.30
N THR A 153 2.91 17.27 17.40
CA THR A 153 2.25 15.96 17.42
C THR A 153 2.44 15.22 16.10
N MET A 154 2.34 15.93 14.97
CA MET A 154 2.55 15.35 13.65
C MET A 154 4.01 14.90 13.48
N LEU A 155 4.97 15.74 13.85
CA LEU A 155 6.40 15.42 13.76
C LEU A 155 6.77 14.21 14.64
N LYS A 156 6.23 14.11 15.85
CA LYS A 156 6.39 12.93 16.72
C LYS A 156 5.80 11.65 16.13
N LYS A 157 4.71 11.73 15.35
CA LYS A 157 4.15 10.57 14.65
C LYS A 157 5.07 10.12 13.52
N VAL A 158 5.65 11.06 12.77
CA VAL A 158 6.62 10.77 11.71
C VAL A 158 7.88 10.13 12.31
N SER A 159 8.46 10.72 13.36
CA SER A 159 9.67 10.19 14.01
C SER A 159 9.45 8.76 14.53
N LEU A 160 8.28 8.48 15.10
CA LEU A 160 7.93 7.13 15.56
C LEU A 160 7.80 6.13 14.40
N ALA A 161 7.16 6.53 13.31
CA ALA A 161 7.02 5.68 12.13
C ALA A 161 8.38 5.33 11.53
N HIS A 162 9.31 6.29 11.46
CA HIS A 162 10.68 6.05 11.00
C HIS A 162 11.41 5.06 11.93
N ALA A 163 11.35 5.29 13.25
CA ALA A 163 12.01 4.40 14.20
C ALA A 163 11.47 2.96 14.11
N LEU A 164 10.15 2.78 13.98
CA LEU A 164 9.52 1.46 13.88
C LEU A 164 9.86 0.72 12.58
N ARG A 165 10.02 1.46 11.46
CA ARG A 165 10.50 0.87 10.20
C ARG A 165 11.96 0.43 10.32
N LEU A 166 12.81 1.26 10.92
CA LEU A 166 14.22 0.97 11.12
C LEU A 166 14.46 -0.17 12.13
N SER A 167 13.55 -0.40 13.07
CA SER A 167 13.76 -1.38 14.13
C SER A 167 13.62 -2.84 13.69
N GLY A 168 13.13 -3.09 12.48
CA GLY A 168 12.90 -4.45 11.96
C GLY A 168 11.82 -5.23 12.72
N LEU A 169 10.99 -4.54 13.52
CA LEU A 169 9.94 -5.17 14.34
C LEU A 169 8.66 -5.48 13.55
N LEU A 170 8.46 -4.83 12.40
CA LEU A 170 7.18 -4.88 11.69
C LEU A 170 7.06 -6.08 10.75
N ALA A 171 8.19 -6.62 10.28
CA ALA A 171 8.29 -7.80 9.41
C ALA A 171 7.21 -7.86 8.31
N PHE A 172 6.95 -6.76 7.62
CA PHE A 172 6.00 -6.75 6.51
C PHE A 172 6.54 -7.61 5.36
N LYS A 173 5.66 -8.42 4.77
CA LYS A 173 5.93 -9.20 3.57
C LYS A 173 5.76 -8.31 2.34
N GLY A 174 6.81 -8.23 1.54
CA GLY A 174 6.95 -7.24 0.48
C GLY A 174 7.54 -5.95 1.03
N ASP A 175 8.35 -5.27 0.22
CA ASP A 175 8.84 -3.93 0.56
C ASP A 175 7.62 -3.07 0.90
N THR A 176 7.67 -2.39 2.05
CA THR A 176 6.59 -1.48 2.41
C THR A 176 6.40 -0.53 1.23
N PRO A 177 5.20 -0.47 0.64
CA PRO A 177 4.93 0.36 -0.52
C PRO A 177 5.44 1.77 -0.26
N TYR A 178 6.31 2.20 -1.17
CA TYR A 178 7.23 3.33 -1.10
C TYR A 178 6.86 4.44 -0.12
N ILE A 179 7.82 4.84 0.73
CA ILE A 179 7.69 6.11 1.48
C ILE A 179 7.67 7.27 0.48
N TYR A 180 6.99 8.37 0.83
CA TYR A 180 6.82 9.54 -0.06
C TYR A 180 8.13 10.01 -0.73
N GLU A 181 9.26 9.88 -0.02
CA GLU A 181 10.61 10.21 -0.50
C GLU A 181 11.09 9.29 -1.64
N GLU A 182 10.73 8.00 -1.64
CA GLU A 182 11.08 7.05 -2.70
C GLU A 182 10.20 7.25 -3.95
N MET A 183 9.00 7.79 -3.78
CA MET A 183 8.09 8.10 -4.89
C MET A 183 8.49 9.36 -5.66
N GLN A 184 9.14 10.33 -5.00
CA GLN A 184 9.60 11.56 -5.65
C GLN A 184 10.73 11.36 -6.67
N GLN A 185 11.42 10.21 -6.65
CA GLN A 185 12.45 9.89 -7.65
C GLN A 185 11.89 9.49 -9.03
N GLY A 186 10.55 9.50 -9.20
CA GLY A 186 9.88 9.06 -10.43
C GLY A 186 9.22 10.14 -11.32
N GLU A 187 9.21 11.42 -10.93
CA GLU A 187 8.47 12.45 -11.70
C GLU A 187 9.38 13.49 -12.36
N ALA A 188 10.05 13.04 -13.42
CA ALA A 188 10.28 13.84 -14.62
C ALA A 188 10.14 12.93 -15.84
N VAL A 189 8.91 12.54 -16.21
CA VAL A 189 8.66 12.04 -17.56
C VAL A 189 7.58 12.91 -18.22
N PRO A 190 7.96 13.74 -19.21
CA PRO A 190 7.00 14.53 -19.95
C PRO A 190 6.13 13.59 -20.77
N ASN A 191 4.81 13.83 -20.73
CA ASN A 191 3.82 13.43 -21.73
C ASN A 191 4.25 12.27 -22.66
N LYS A 192 4.21 11.02 -22.18
CA LYS A 192 4.29 9.87 -23.08
C LYS A 192 3.00 9.84 -23.88
N LYS A 193 3.07 10.33 -25.12
CA LYS A 193 2.14 10.02 -26.20
C LYS A 193 1.78 8.54 -26.06
N MET A 194 0.49 8.27 -25.86
CA MET A 194 -0.04 6.92 -25.85
C MET A 194 0.51 6.19 -27.07
N PHE A 195 1.20 5.08 -26.84
CA PHE A 195 1.45 4.12 -27.90
C PHE A 195 0.08 3.54 -28.27
N THR A 196 -0.53 4.08 -29.31
CA THR A 196 -1.61 3.41 -30.02
C THR A 196 -0.97 2.24 -30.76
N PRO A 197 -1.26 0.97 -30.42
CA PRO A 197 -0.94 -0.12 -31.33
C PRO A 197 -1.62 0.19 -32.68
N PRO A 198 -0.98 -0.13 -33.81
CA PRO A 198 -1.58 0.10 -35.11
C PRO A 198 -2.92 -0.60 -35.15
N VAL A 199 -3.97 0.16 -35.49
CA VAL A 199 -5.26 -0.40 -35.87
C VAL A 199 -4.95 -1.31 -37.05
N ALA A 200 -4.99 -2.63 -36.83
CA ALA A 200 -5.05 -3.56 -37.93
C ALA A 200 -6.32 -3.20 -38.70
N GLU A 201 -6.15 -2.65 -39.90
CA GLU A 201 -7.22 -2.46 -40.87
C GLU A 201 -7.98 -3.79 -40.93
N VAL A 202 -9.25 -3.74 -40.50
CA VAL A 202 -10.20 -4.82 -40.75
C VAL A 202 -10.40 -4.80 -42.25
N ILE A 203 -9.57 -5.53 -42.98
CA ILE A 203 -9.80 -5.88 -44.37
C ILE A 203 -10.94 -6.89 -44.29
N GLU A 204 -12.16 -6.43 -44.56
CA GLU A 204 -13.30 -7.30 -44.81
C GLU A 204 -12.91 -8.26 -45.95
N PRO A 205 -12.85 -9.59 -45.73
CA PRO A 205 -12.69 -10.50 -46.85
C PRO A 205 -13.95 -10.42 -47.70
N ALA A 206 -13.74 -10.13 -48.99
CA ALA A 206 -14.76 -10.08 -50.01
C ALA A 206 -15.63 -11.35 -49.97
N VAL A 207 -16.94 -11.14 -49.98
CA VAL A 207 -17.96 -12.19 -50.03
C VAL A 207 -17.82 -12.95 -51.34
N GLU A 208 -17.16 -14.10 -51.30
CA GLU A 208 -17.20 -15.09 -52.38
C GLU A 208 -18.26 -16.14 -52.07
N ASN A 209 -19.20 -16.29 -52.99
CA ASN A 209 -20.39 -17.13 -52.91
C ASN A 209 -20.08 -18.60 -52.57
N ILE A 210 -20.20 -18.99 -51.31
CA ILE A 210 -20.19 -20.40 -50.91
C ILE A 210 -21.62 -20.94 -51.01
N LYS A 211 -21.84 -21.79 -52.02
CA LYS A 211 -23.07 -22.56 -52.24
C LYS A 211 -23.43 -23.36 -50.99
N LYS A 212 -24.67 -23.25 -50.53
CA LYS A 212 -25.28 -24.20 -49.59
C LYS A 212 -25.33 -25.57 -50.25
N VAL A 213 -24.68 -26.55 -49.64
CA VAL A 213 -24.89 -27.97 -49.94
C VAL A 213 -25.78 -28.51 -48.83
N ASP A 214 -27.01 -28.87 -49.20
CA ASP A 214 -27.96 -29.55 -48.33
C ASP A 214 -27.61 -31.05 -48.31
N PHE A 215 -27.50 -31.63 -47.12
CA PHE A 215 -27.03 -33.01 -46.90
C PHE A 215 -28.19 -34.00 -46.71
N ASN A 216 -29.35 -33.74 -47.33
CA ASN A 216 -30.59 -34.50 -47.11
C ASN A 216 -31.16 -35.23 -48.34
N GLU A 217 -30.33 -35.61 -49.32
CA GLU A 217 -30.71 -36.55 -50.37
C GLU A 217 -29.53 -37.46 -50.75
N PHE A 218 -29.32 -38.55 -50.00
CA PHE A 218 -28.77 -39.85 -50.45
C PHE A 218 -29.16 -40.95 -49.46
#